data_AF-A0A534N2A5-F1
#
_entry.id   AF-A0A534N2A5-F1
#
_cell.length_a   1.000
_cell.length_b   1.000
_cell.length_c   1.000
_cell.angle_alpha   90.00
_cell.angle_beta   90.00
_cell.angle_gamma   90.00
#
_symmetry.space_group_name_H-M   'P 1'
#
loop_
_entity.id
_entity.type
_entity.pdbx_description
1 polymer ?
#
loop_
_entity_poly.entity_id
_entity_poly.type
_entity_poly.pdbx_seq_one_letter_code
_entity_poly.pdbx_strand_id
1 'polypeptide(L)'
;MADRDSMSMNRSLFDLGARLGSLEGYLYAEEKVEKSYLPGWIENIVGEFGSLPAEVRSEIAKDYREVWRKVEALVVRIYGERDATTLQVRGILKNG
;
A
#
# COMPACT_ATOMS: atom_id res chain seq x y z
N MET A 1 16.33 -27.06 13.77
CA MET A 1 15.79 -26.71 12.43
C MET A 1 15.11 -25.36 12.57
N ALA A 2 15.75 -24.28 12.15
CA ALA A 2 15.10 -22.97 12.07
C ALA A 2 14.13 -22.98 10.87
N ASP A 3 12.94 -22.48 11.12
CA ASP A 3 11.73 -22.59 10.30
C ASP A 3 11.89 -22.03 8.89
N ARG A 4 11.60 -22.84 7.86
CA ARG A 4 11.48 -22.35 6.48
C ARG A 4 10.34 -21.33 6.32
N ASP A 5 9.32 -21.41 7.17
CA ASP A 5 8.14 -20.53 7.15
C ASP A 5 8.43 -19.12 7.72
N SER A 6 9.41 -19.01 8.63
CA SER A 6 9.82 -17.72 9.22
C SER A 6 10.57 -16.83 8.22
N MET A 7 11.38 -17.44 7.34
CA MET A 7 12.04 -16.74 6.23
C MET A 7 11.03 -16.21 5.21
N SER A 8 9.93 -16.93 4.96
CA SER A 8 8.87 -16.44 4.06
C SER A 8 8.04 -15.30 4.65
N MET A 9 7.79 -15.29 5.97
CA MET A 9 6.99 -14.22 6.59
C MET A 9 7.76 -12.90 6.66
N ASN A 10 9.00 -12.93 7.16
CA ASN A 10 9.84 -11.73 7.24
C ASN A 10 10.09 -11.15 5.86
N ARG A 11 10.26 -12.01 4.85
CA ARG A 11 10.39 -11.58 3.46
C ARG A 11 9.11 -10.93 2.94
N SER A 12 7.94 -11.51 3.22
CA SER A 12 6.65 -10.94 2.81
C SER A 12 6.39 -9.57 3.44
N LEU A 13 6.71 -9.40 4.72
CA LEU A 13 6.62 -8.12 5.41
C LEU A 13 7.60 -7.09 4.85
N PHE A 14 8.84 -7.49 4.57
CA PHE A 14 9.83 -6.64 3.93
C PHE A 14 9.37 -6.20 2.54
N ASP A 15 8.91 -7.12 1.70
CA ASP A 15 8.46 -6.84 0.34
C ASP A 15 7.23 -5.90 0.35
N LEU A 16 6.27 -6.12 1.26
CA LEU A 16 5.12 -5.24 1.44
C LEU A 16 5.57 -3.82 1.84
N GLY A 17 6.44 -3.70 2.84
CA GLY A 17 6.98 -2.41 3.28
C GLY A 17 7.75 -1.69 2.19
N ALA A 18 8.57 -2.43 1.42
CA ALA A 18 9.34 -1.88 0.31
C ALA A 18 8.43 -1.38 -0.82
N ARG A 19 7.35 -2.10 -1.16
CA ARG A 19 6.37 -1.69 -2.17
C ARG A 19 5.57 -0.46 -1.73
N LEU A 20 5.13 -0.42 -0.47
CA LEU A 20 4.46 0.75 0.12
C LEU A 20 5.36 1.99 0.08
N GLY A 21 6.61 1.87 0.52
CA GLY A 21 7.58 2.97 0.47
C GLY A 21 7.91 3.40 -0.96
N SER A 22 7.98 2.45 -1.89
CA SER A 22 8.19 2.74 -3.31
C SER A 22 7.00 3.48 -3.93
N LEU A 23 5.76 3.11 -3.57
CA LEU A 23 4.54 3.81 -4.02
C LEU A 23 4.54 5.25 -3.51
N GLU A 24 4.81 5.46 -2.23
CA GLU A 24 4.91 6.81 -1.64
C GLU A 24 5.99 7.64 -2.35
N GLY A 25 7.19 7.08 -2.52
CA GLY A 25 8.31 7.74 -3.22
C GLY A 25 8.00 8.07 -4.69
N TYR A 26 7.29 7.17 -5.38
CA TYR A 26 6.86 7.39 -6.76
C TYR A 26 5.89 8.56 -6.88
N LEU A 27 4.92 8.66 -5.96
CA LEU A 27 3.94 9.74 -5.94
C LEU A 27 4.54 11.10 -5.58
N TYR A 28 5.68 11.16 -4.89
CA TYR A 28 6.39 12.43 -4.68
C TYR A 28 6.94 13.04 -5.97
N ALA A 29 7.22 12.23 -6.99
CA ALA A 29 7.71 12.68 -8.29
C ALA A 29 6.55 13.04 -9.25
N GLU A 30 5.64 13.92 -8.82
CA GLU A 30 4.33 14.17 -9.45
C GLU A 30 4.35 14.31 -10.97
N GLU A 31 5.29 15.09 -11.49
CA GLU A 31 5.44 15.37 -12.92
C GLU A 31 5.80 14.13 -13.77
N LYS A 32 6.27 13.07 -13.12
CA LYS A 32 6.70 11.80 -13.75
C LYS A 32 5.76 10.64 -13.46
N VAL A 33 4.63 10.90 -12.80
CA VAL A 33 3.65 9.87 -12.45
C VAL A 33 2.88 9.46 -13.71
N GLU A 34 3.11 8.23 -14.15
CA GLU A 34 2.34 7.53 -15.17
C GLU A 34 1.07 6.94 -14.55
N LYS A 35 -0.05 7.60 -14.84
CA LYS A 35 -1.35 7.34 -14.24
C LYS A 35 -1.86 5.91 -14.42
N SER A 36 -1.51 5.27 -15.52
CA SER A 36 -1.96 3.92 -15.87
C SER A 36 -1.44 2.82 -14.93
N TYR A 37 -0.32 3.02 -14.22
CA TYR A 37 0.27 1.97 -13.39
C TYR A 37 -0.27 1.93 -11.94
N LEU A 38 -0.80 3.05 -11.44
CA LEU A 38 -1.19 3.15 -10.04
C LEU A 38 -2.29 2.16 -9.61
N PRO A 39 -3.37 1.93 -10.37
CA PRO A 39 -4.41 1.01 -9.94
C PRO A 39 -3.88 -0.41 -9.67
N GLY A 40 -3.02 -0.93 -10.55
CA GLY A 40 -2.42 -2.26 -10.38
C GLY A 40 -1.45 -2.33 -9.19
N TRP A 41 -0.68 -1.28 -8.93
CA TRP A 41 0.17 -1.20 -7.73
C TRP A 41 -0.67 -1.23 -6.45
N ILE A 42 -1.75 -0.45 -6.42
CA ILE A 42 -2.65 -0.38 -5.27
C ILE A 42 -3.28 -1.74 -5.00
N GLU A 43 -3.82 -2.39 -6.03
CA GLU A 43 -4.44 -3.72 -5.91
C GLU A 43 -3.47 -4.78 -5.40
N ASN A 44 -2.24 -4.79 -5.90
CA ASN A 44 -1.21 -5.72 -5.45
C ASN A 44 -0.86 -5.53 -3.97
N ILE A 45 -0.65 -4.28 -3.52
CA ILE A 45 -0.32 -3.98 -2.12
C ILE A 45 -1.47 -4.34 -1.17
N VAL A 46 -2.73 -4.12 -1.59
CA VAL A 46 -3.91 -4.53 -0.83
C VAL A 46 -4.00 -6.05 -0.75
N GLY A 47 -3.79 -6.75 -1.87
CA GLY A 47 -3.80 -8.21 -1.92
C GLY A 47 -2.72 -8.83 -1.04
N GLU A 48 -1.51 -8.28 -1.09
CA GLU A 48 -0.38 -8.72 -0.26
C GLU A 48 -0.65 -8.53 1.23
N PHE A 49 -1.11 -7.34 1.64
CA PHE A 49 -1.52 -7.11 3.02
C PHE A 49 -2.64 -8.07 3.43
N GLY A 50 -3.64 -8.29 2.56
CA GLY A 50 -4.74 -9.20 2.82
C GLY A 50 -4.34 -10.68 2.94
N SER A 51 -3.23 -11.08 2.31
CA SER A 51 -2.69 -12.45 2.37
C SER A 51 -1.95 -12.77 3.67
N LEU A 52 -1.61 -11.74 4.47
CA LEU A 52 -0.93 -11.94 5.75
C LEU A 52 -1.87 -12.57 6.79
N PRO A 53 -1.32 -13.35 7.75
CA PRO A 53 -2.08 -13.85 8.89
C PRO A 53 -2.79 -12.73 9.66
N ALA A 54 -3.95 -13.02 10.23
CA ALA A 54 -4.79 -12.02 10.89
C ALA A 54 -4.06 -11.32 12.04
N GLU A 55 -3.25 -12.06 12.78
CA GLU A 55 -2.44 -11.59 13.91
C GLU A 55 -1.41 -10.56 13.44
N VAL A 56 -0.69 -10.89 12.37
CA VAL A 56 0.32 -10.01 11.76
C VAL A 56 -0.35 -8.75 11.21
N ARG A 57 -1.45 -8.90 10.46
CA ARG A 57 -2.21 -7.73 9.96
C ARG A 57 -2.65 -6.82 11.09
N SER A 58 -3.15 -7.39 12.20
CA SER A 58 -3.56 -6.62 13.37
C SER A 58 -2.40 -5.84 13.99
N GLU A 59 -1.21 -6.45 14.05
CA GLU A 59 0.00 -5.83 14.59
C GLU A 59 0.43 -4.61 13.76
N ILE A 60 0.46 -4.75 12.43
CA ILE A 60 0.97 -3.69 11.54
C ILE A 60 -0.12 -2.77 10.94
N ALA A 61 -1.41 -3.00 11.23
CA ALA A 61 -2.52 -2.28 10.61
C ALA A 61 -2.48 -0.76 10.83
N LYS A 62 -1.93 -0.30 11.96
CA LYS A 62 -1.81 1.13 12.26
C LYS A 62 -0.82 1.79 11.29
N ASP A 63 0.38 1.22 11.17
CA ASP A 63 1.44 1.76 10.32
C ASP A 63 1.07 1.67 8.84
N TYR A 64 0.47 0.54 8.44
CA TYR A 64 -0.11 0.35 7.11
C TYR A 64 -1.11 1.47 6.74
N ARG A 65 -2.03 1.80 7.65
CA ARG A 65 -3.01 2.88 7.43
C ARG A 65 -2.37 4.27 7.40
N GLU A 66 -1.32 4.49 8.18
CA GLU A 66 -0.62 5.78 8.15
C GLU A 66 0.01 6.04 6.78
N VAL A 67 0.65 5.03 6.18
CA VAL A 67 1.19 5.15 4.82
C VAL A 67 0.07 5.40 3.81
N TRP A 68 -1.05 4.68 3.90
CA TRP A 68 -2.18 4.91 3.00
C TRP A 68 -2.79 6.31 3.11
N ARG A 69 -2.77 6.95 4.29
CA ARG A 69 -3.18 8.35 4.43
C ARG A 69 -2.24 9.31 3.70
N LYS A 70 -0.93 9.04 3.72
CA LYS A 70 0.03 9.82 2.94
C LYS A 70 -0.19 9.62 1.44
N VAL A 71 -0.39 8.37 1.02
CA VAL A 71 -0.75 8.04 -0.36
C VAL A 71 -2.03 8.75 -0.78
N GLU A 72 -3.09 8.76 0.05
CA GLU A 72 -4.34 9.48 -0.23
C GLU A 72 -4.09 10.97 -0.50
N ALA A 73 -3.34 11.64 0.38
CA ALA A 73 -3.03 13.05 0.23
C ALA A 73 -2.29 13.34 -1.08
N LEU A 74 -1.34 12.48 -1.46
CA LEU A 74 -0.58 12.59 -2.70
C LEU A 74 -1.45 12.35 -3.94
N VAL A 75 -2.28 11.30 -3.95
CA VAL A 75 -3.17 11.03 -5.10
C VAL A 75 -4.24 12.12 -5.24
N VAL A 76 -4.75 12.68 -4.14
CA VAL A 76 -5.65 13.84 -4.20
C VAL A 76 -4.95 15.03 -4.87
N ARG A 77 -3.67 15.27 -4.57
CA ARG A 77 -2.89 16.36 -5.18
C ARG A 77 -2.65 16.15 -6.69
N ILE A 78 -2.38 14.92 -7.11
CA ILE A 78 -2.03 14.58 -8.51
C ILE A 78 -3.25 14.40 -9.42
N TYR A 79 -4.34 13.83 -8.89
CA TYR A 79 -5.51 13.41 -9.66
C TYR A 79 -6.77 14.21 -9.35
N GLY A 80 -6.82 14.86 -8.18
CA GLY A 80 -8.01 15.52 -7.67
C GLY A 80 -8.90 14.59 -6.84
N GLU A 81 -9.82 15.20 -6.08
CA GLU A 81 -10.61 14.53 -5.06
C GLU A 81 -11.61 13.48 -5.57
N ARG A 82 -12.04 13.62 -6.83
CA ARG A 82 -13.11 12.80 -7.44
C ARG A 82 -12.59 11.78 -8.45
N ASP A 83 -11.28 11.69 -8.64
CA ASP A 83 -10.68 10.69 -9.51
C ASP A 83 -10.91 9.27 -8.99
N ALA A 84 -11.05 8.31 -9.90
CA ALA A 84 -11.29 6.92 -9.56
C ALA A 84 -10.20 6.34 -8.64
N THR A 85 -8.93 6.71 -8.86
CA THR A 85 -7.78 6.27 -8.05
C THR A 85 -7.89 6.83 -6.63
N THR A 86 -8.23 8.11 -6.50
CA THR A 86 -8.47 8.76 -5.19
C THR A 86 -9.60 8.07 -4.43
N LEU A 87 -10.70 7.74 -5.13
CA LEU A 87 -11.83 7.04 -4.53
C LEU A 87 -11.48 5.61 -4.12
N GLN A 88 -10.66 4.91 -4.90
CA GLN A 88 -10.14 3.58 -4.57
C GLN A 88 -9.31 3.61 -3.29
N VAL A 89 -8.34 4.54 -3.18
CA VAL A 89 -7.50 4.69 -1.97
C VAL A 89 -8.35 5.01 -0.73
N ARG A 90 -9.34 5.90 -0.87
CA ARG A 90 -10.30 6.17 0.21
C ARG A 90 -11.11 4.95 0.62
N GLY A 91 -11.46 4.08 -0.33
CA GLY A 91 -12.13 2.82 -0.04
C GLY A 91 -11.29 1.91 0.86
N ILE A 92 -9.98 1.84 0.61
CA ILE A 92 -9.05 1.05 1.44
C ILE A 92 -9.05 1.57 2.88
N LEU A 93 -8.96 2.89 3.06
CA LEU A 93 -8.95 3.53 4.38
C LEU A 93 -10.27 3.38 5.16
N LYS A 94 -11.40 3.14 4.49
CA LYS A 94 -12.71 2.93 5.12
C LYS A 94 -12.98 1.47 5.50
N ASN A 95 -12.38 0.53 4.77
CA ASN A 95 -12.70 -0.91 4.86
C ASN A 95 -11.70 -1.73 5.69
N GLY A 96 -10.65 -1.11 6.24
CA GLY A 96 -9.65 -1.75 7.11
C GLY A 96 -9.61 -1.18 8.51
#